data_AF-A0A401QRJ9-F1
#
_entry.id   AF-A0A401QRJ9-F1
#
_cell.length_a   1.000
_cell.length_b   1.000
_cell.length_c   1.000
_cell.angle_alpha   90.00
_cell.angle_beta   90.00
_cell.angle_gamma   90.00
#
_symmetry.space_group_name_H-M   'P 1'
#
loop_
_entity.id
_entity.type
_entity.pdbx_description
1 polymer ?
#
loop_
_entity_poly.entity_id
_entity_poly.type
_entity_poly.pdbx_seq_one_letter_code
_entity_poly.pdbx_strand_id
1 'polypeptide(L)' 'MSITALTQQVRVLAALGERHDEILTPAALAFVGRLAEVFEPRRRDLMKERRRQALRLASGSPLDFPLVTAAVRNDPSWR' A
#
# COMPACT_ATOMS: atom_id res chain seq x y z
N MET A 1 4.74 0.99 -33.69
CA MET A 1 4.18 2.05 -32.83
C MET A 1 5.13 2.25 -31.66
N SER A 2 5.74 3.42 -31.57
CA SER A 2 6.76 3.70 -30.56
C SER A 2 6.09 4.10 -29.25
N ILE A 3 6.39 3.36 -28.18
CA ILE A 3 5.92 3.71 -26.83
C ILE A 3 6.91 4.72 -26.26
N THR A 4 6.44 5.95 -26.11
CA THR A 4 7.10 7.03 -25.40
C THR A 4 7.59 6.52 -24.04
N ALA A 5 8.88 6.68 -23.76
CA ALA A 5 9.47 6.34 -22.47
C ALA A 5 8.83 7.21 -21.37
N LEU A 6 7.82 6.67 -20.69
CA LEU A 6 7.30 7.22 -19.44
C LEU A 6 8.45 7.16 -18.42
N THR A 7 8.75 8.29 -17.79
CA THR A 7 9.72 8.40 -16.69
C THR A 7 9.38 7.49 -15.50
N GLN A 8 8.20 6.88 -15.50
CA GLN A 8 7.70 5.91 -14.52
C GLN A 8 7.67 4.51 -15.16
N GLN A 9 8.58 3.62 -14.77
CA GLN A 9 8.62 2.25 -15.31
C GLN A 9 7.58 1.35 -14.62
N VAL A 10 6.33 1.40 -15.09
CA VAL A 10 5.34 0.36 -14.79
C VAL A 10 5.46 -0.74 -15.84
N ARG A 11 5.77 -1.97 -15.41
CA ARG A 11 5.87 -3.13 -16.29
C ARG A 11 4.64 -4.00 -16.15
N VAL A 12 3.86 -4.12 -17.22
CA VAL A 12 2.79 -5.11 -17.34
C VAL A 12 3.42 -6.44 -17.76
N LEU A 13 3.31 -7.47 -16.91
CA LEU A 13 3.97 -8.76 -17.13
C LEU A 13 3.14 -9.73 -17.98
N ALA A 14 1.82 -9.57 -17.97
CA ALA A 14 0.90 -10.40 -18.74
C ALA A 14 0.80 -9.93 -20.19
N ALA A 15 0.43 -10.85 -21.09
CA ALA A 15 0.01 -10.47 -22.43
C ALA A 15 -1.25 -9.59 -22.36
N LEU A 16 -1.37 -8.61 -23.26
CA LEU A 16 -2.58 -7.82 -23.38
C LEU A 16 -3.69 -8.71 -23.96
N GLY A 17 -4.78 -8.84 -23.19
CA GLY A 17 -5.99 -9.51 -23.59
C GLY A 17 -6.95 -8.55 -24.28
N GLU A 18 -8.07 -9.09 -24.74
CA GLU A 18 -9.14 -8.29 -25.32
C GLU A 18 -9.61 -7.22 -24.33
N ARG A 19 -9.76 -5.98 -24.80
CA ARG A 19 -10.24 -4.81 -24.02
C ARG A 19 -9.35 -4.38 -22.86
N HIS A 20 -8.17 -4.97 -22.65
CA HIS A 20 -7.24 -4.51 -21.60
C HIS A 20 -6.77 -3.07 -21.82
N ASP A 21 -6.72 -2.61 -23.06
CA ASP A 21 -6.38 -1.26 -23.46
C ASP A 21 -7.40 -0.21 -22.97
N GLU A 22 -8.66 -0.59 -22.75
CA GLU A 22 -9.68 0.27 -22.14
C GLU A 22 -9.32 0.64 -20.68
N ILE A 23 -8.64 -0.25 -19.96
CA ILE A 23 -8.29 -0.09 -18.54
C ILE A 23 -6.83 0.33 -18.35
N LEU A 24 -5.91 -0.36 -19.03
CA LEU A 24 -4.46 -0.12 -18.97
C LEU A 24 -4.05 1.01 -19.91
N THR A 25 -4.84 2.08 -19.94
CA THR A 25 -4.53 3.28 -20.69
C THR A 25 -3.20 3.86 -20.19
N PRO A 26 -2.46 4.60 -21.04
CA PRO A 26 -1.21 5.23 -20.63
C PRO A 26 -1.37 6.14 -19.39
N ALA A 27 -2.51 6.86 -19.29
CA ALA A 27 -2.80 7.72 -18.15
C ALA A 27 -3.03 6.92 -16.86
N ALA A 28 -3.75 5.80 -16.93
CA ALA A 28 -3.97 4.90 -15.79
C ALA A 28 -2.66 4.29 -15.29
N LEU A 29 -1.82 3.80 -16.21
CA LEU A 29 -0.51 3.24 -15.87
C LEU A 29 0.42 4.30 -15.24
N ALA A 30 0.43 5.52 -15.78
CA ALA A 30 1.19 6.62 -15.19
C ALA A 30 0.69 6.98 -13.79
N PHE A 31 -0.62 6.99 -13.57
CA PHE A 31 -1.22 7.25 -12.25
C PHE A 31 -0.85 6.16 -11.23
N VAL A 32 -1.04 4.89 -11.56
CA VAL A 32 -0.68 3.77 -10.69
C VAL A 32 0.83 3.74 -10.41
N GLY A 33 1.66 4.05 -11.40
CA GLY A 33 3.11 4.16 -11.23
C GLY A 33 3.51 5.21 -10.19
N ARG A 34 2.85 6.37 -10.19
CA ARG A 34 3.07 7.41 -9.16
C ARG A 34 2.60 6.96 -7.77
N LEU A 35 1.43 6.32 -7.67
CA LEU A 35 0.96 5.77 -6.40
C LEU A 35 1.94 4.75 -5.82
N ALA A 36 2.42 3.83 -6.66
CA ALA A 36 3.39 2.83 -6.26
C ALA A 36 4.67 3.50 -5.74
N GLU A 37 5.24 4.47 -6.47
CA GLU A 37 6.44 5.17 -6.03
C GLU A 37 6.25 5.88 -4.67
N VAL A 38 5.18 6.65 -4.52
CA VAL A 38 4.95 7.49 -3.34
C VAL A 38 4.67 6.63 -2.09
N PHE A 39 3.88 5.56 -2.22
CA PHE A 39 3.38 4.81 -1.05
C PHE A 39 4.15 3.53 -0.74
N GLU A 40 4.94 2.99 -1.68
CA GLU A 40 5.69 1.75 -1.49
C GLU A 40 6.67 1.80 -0.30
N PRO A 41 7.43 2.89 -0.03
CA PRO A 41 8.29 2.97 1.15
C PRO A 41 7.50 2.75 2.45
N ARG A 42 6.37 3.46 2.61
CA ARG A 42 5.52 3.33 3.79
C ARG A 42 4.91 1.92 3.90
N ARG A 43 4.49 1.34 2.77
CA ARG A 43 3.98 -0.04 2.73
C ARG A 43 5.01 -1.03 3.26
N ARG A 44 6.28 -0.90 2.86
CA ARG A 44 7.38 -1.76 3.35
C ARG A 44 7.60 -1.63 4.86
N ASP A 45 7.58 -0.42 5.39
CA ASP A 45 7.75 -0.21 6.82
C ASP A 45 6.61 -0.81 7.64
N LEU A 46 5.36 -0.69 7.14
CA LEU A 46 4.21 -1.34 7.77
C LEU A 46 4.34 -2.88 7.77
N MET A 47 4.90 -3.48 6.70
CA MET A 47 5.14 -4.92 6.66
C MET A 47 6.22 -5.37 7.67
N LYS A 48 7.26 -4.56 7.87
CA LYS A 48 8.26 -4.82 8.93
C LYS A 48 7.62 -4.75 10.32
N GLU A 49 6.80 -3.73 10.57
CA GLU A 49 6.09 -3.61 11.85
C GLU A 49 5.14 -4.79 12.07
N ARG A 50 4.39 -5.24 11.05
CA ARG A 50 3.57 -6.45 11.17
C ARG A 50 4.36 -7.66 11.62
N ARG A 51 5.56 -7.89 11.07
CA ARG A 51 6.44 -8.98 11.50
C ARG A 51 6.89 -8.81 12.94
N ARG A 52 7.28 -7.60 13.34
CA ARG A 52 7.66 -7.30 14.73
C ARG A 52 6.52 -7.56 15.71
N GLN A 53 5.30 -7.14 15.37
CA GLN A 53 4.10 -7.36 16.18
C GLN A 53 3.81 -8.87 16.31
N ALA A 54 3.88 -9.62 15.22
CA ALA A 54 3.68 -11.07 15.23
C ALA A 54 4.67 -11.79 16.15
N LEU A 55 5.96 -11.43 16.11
CA LEU A 55 6.98 -11.98 17.02
C LEU A 55 6.70 -11.66 18.49
N ARG A 56 6.30 -10.43 18.79
CA ARG A 56 5.94 -10.01 20.15
C ARG A 56 4.76 -10.79 20.71
N LEU A 57 3.75 -11.06 19.89
CA LEU A 57 2.59 -11.87 20.29
C LEU A 57 2.97 -13.34 20.48
N ALA A 58 3.76 -13.90 19.57
CA ALA A 58 4.26 -15.27 19.67
C ALA A 58 5.13 -15.50 20.93
N SER A 59 5.80 -14.46 21.45
CA SER A 59 6.55 -14.53 22.70
C SER A 59 5.68 -14.45 23.96
N GLY A 60 4.35 -14.52 23.84
CA GLY A 60 3.41 -14.52 24.97
C GLY A 60 3.01 -13.14 25.48
N SER A 61 3.24 -12.06 24.71
CA SER A 61 2.76 -10.74 25.13
C SER A 61 1.23 -10.70 25.18
N PRO A 62 0.62 -10.03 26.18
CA PRO A 62 -0.81 -9.97 26.32
C PRO A 62 -1.49 -9.22 25.17
N LEU A 63 -2.70 -9.65 24.84
CA LEU A 63 -3.59 -8.93 23.93
C LEU A 63 -4.41 -7.93 24.73
N ASP A 64 -4.07 -6.65 24.61
CA ASP A 64 -4.79 -5.56 25.27
C ASP A 64 -4.73 -4.27 24.44
N PHE A 65 -5.57 -3.30 24.76
CA PHE A 65 -5.64 -2.02 24.08
C PHE A 65 -4.42 -1.14 24.42
N PRO A 66 -3.77 -0.52 23.42
CA PRO A 66 -2.68 0.42 23.70
C PRO A 66 -3.15 1.62 24.53
N LEU A 67 -2.38 1.96 25.57
CA LEU A 67 -2.62 3.16 26.39
C LEU A 67 -2.45 4.46 25.57
N VAL A 68 -1.52 4.47 24.61
CA VAL A 68 -1.20 5.65 23.78
C VAL A 68 -2.37 6.13 22.93
N THR A 69 -3.36 5.27 22.64
CA THR A 69 -4.57 5.64 21.89
C THR A 69 -5.83 5.70 22.77
N ALA A 70 -5.70 5.63 24.10
CA ALA A 70 -6.84 5.70 25.01
C ALA A 70 -7.61 7.02 24.92
N ALA A 71 -6.90 8.15 24.74
CA ALA A 71 -7.52 9.46 24.59
C ALA A 71 -8.48 9.51 23.39
N VAL A 72 -8.10 8.91 22.26
CA VAL A 72 -8.98 8.82 21.08
C VAL A 72 -10.19 7.96 21.38
N ARG A 73 -10.01 6.78 22.01
CA ARG A 73 -11.15 5.88 22.32
C ARG A 73 -12.13 6.47 23.34
N ASN A 74 -11.64 7.26 24.28
CA ASN A 74 -12.42 7.78 25.40
C ASN A 74 -13.02 9.16 25.14
N ASP A 75 -12.69 9.80 24.03
CA ASP A 75 -13.25 11.10 23.65
C ASP A 75 -14.65 10.90 23.02
N PRO A 76 -15.74 11.33 23.69
CA PRO A 76 -17.11 11.15 23.19
C PRO A 76 -17.51 12.20 22.14
N SER A 77 -16.62 13.15 21.82
CA SER A 77 -16.95 14.29 20.97
C SER A 77 -16.80 14.03 19.47
N TRP A 78 -15.98 13.05 19.08
CA TRP A 78 -15.72 12.75 17.67
C TRP A 78 -16.67 11.70 17.10
N ARG A 79 -16.90 11.79 15.78
CA ARG A 79 -17.65 10.84 14.95
C ARG A 79 -16.83 10.43 13.75
#